data_AF-A0A1V8SL99-F1
#
_entry.id   AF-A0A1V8SL99-F1
#
_cell.length_a   1.000
_cell.length_b   1.000
_cell.length_c   1.000
_cell.angle_alpha   90.00
_cell.angle_beta   90.00
_cell.angle_gamma   90.00
#
_symmetry.space_group_name_H-M   'P 1'
#
loop_
_entity.id
_entity.type
_entity.pdbx_description
1 polymer ?
#
loop_
_entity_poly.entity_id
_entity_poly.type
_entity_poly.pdbx_seq_one_letter_code
_entity_poly.pdbx_strand_id
1 'polypeptide(L)'
;MGLSIDFGPFAFLDNFDPNYTPNHDDHSNRYAYKNQPSIIWWNLVRLGEALGELIGAGDRVDDPEFVEKGVREDFAPELIKRAETLIDATGEEYRGVFMAEYKRLMTLRLGLKTSTEADFKELYSELLDTLEALELDFNHTFRRLSSITIAQFESEEQRKEIAGLFFHHEGLSSLAGDDQAARTRIATWLGKYRERVVEDWGSESTMEEERLNAMKAVNPKFIPRSWVLDEIIERVEKKGEREVLERVMEMALNPFAESWGGDAAEEERWCGDVPRYQRAMQCSCSS
;
A
#
# COMPACT_ATOMS: atom_id res chain seq x y z
N MET A 1 16.62 9.16 -8.16
CA MET A 1 16.54 8.79 -6.73
C MET A 1 15.23 8.08 -6.40
N GLY A 2 14.06 8.54 -6.88
CA GLY A 2 12.79 7.78 -6.73
C GLY A 2 12.33 7.60 -5.27
N LEU A 3 12.75 8.50 -4.38
CA LEU A 3 12.46 8.45 -2.95
C LEU A 3 11.14 9.16 -2.66
N SER A 4 10.42 8.71 -1.62
CA SER A 4 9.37 9.50 -0.99
C SER A 4 9.99 10.76 -0.38
N ILE A 5 9.38 11.91 -0.65
CA ILE A 5 9.85 13.23 -0.23
C ILE A 5 8.66 14.09 0.20
N ASP A 6 8.95 15.18 0.93
CA ASP A 6 7.99 16.21 1.29
C ASP A 6 6.78 15.67 2.07
N PHE A 7 7.05 15.17 3.28
CA PHE A 7 6.06 14.62 4.20
C PHE A 7 5.21 15.74 4.81
N GLY A 8 4.14 16.13 4.11
CA GLY A 8 3.10 17.05 4.59
C GLY A 8 1.86 16.31 5.09
N PRO A 9 0.70 16.42 4.42
CA PRO A 9 -0.54 15.77 4.83
C PRO A 9 -0.54 14.31 4.33
N PHE A 10 0.40 13.50 4.80
CA PHE A 10 0.43 12.07 4.48
C PHE A 10 -0.36 11.27 5.52
N ALA A 11 -0.83 10.09 5.14
CA ALA A 11 -1.30 9.10 6.08
C ALA A 11 -1.08 7.70 5.51
N PHE A 12 -1.00 6.73 6.41
CA PHE A 12 -1.17 5.33 6.06
C PHE A 12 -2.67 4.99 6.06
N LEU A 13 -3.09 4.09 5.17
CA LEU A 13 -4.48 3.60 5.17
C LEU A 13 -4.80 2.84 6.45
N ASP A 14 -5.92 3.22 7.07
CA ASP A 14 -6.61 2.45 8.09
C ASP A 14 -7.48 1.41 7.41
N ASN A 15 -8.77 1.71 7.26
CA ASN A 15 -9.65 0.94 6.40
C ASN A 15 -9.19 1.06 4.95
N PHE A 16 -9.34 -0.02 4.19
CA PHE A 16 -9.10 0.06 2.76
C PHE A 16 -10.19 0.88 2.08
N ASP A 17 -9.86 2.10 1.69
CA ASP A 17 -10.68 2.96 0.83
C ASP A 17 -9.81 3.45 -0.35
N PRO A 18 -10.07 2.98 -1.59
CA PRO A 18 -9.30 3.41 -2.75
C PRO A 18 -9.46 4.90 -3.07
N ASN A 19 -10.51 5.54 -2.57
CA ASN A 19 -10.80 6.96 -2.79
C ASN A 19 -10.24 7.87 -1.70
N TYR A 20 -9.66 7.32 -0.64
CA TYR A 20 -9.15 8.11 0.46
C TYR A 20 -8.00 9.02 0.03
N THR A 21 -8.08 10.28 0.48
CA THR A 21 -6.99 11.25 0.43
C THR A 21 -6.78 11.83 1.84
N PRO A 22 -5.56 11.81 2.38
CA PRO A 22 -5.24 12.41 3.68
C PRO A 22 -5.22 13.94 3.65
N ASN A 23 -5.13 14.54 2.46
CA ASN A 23 -5.08 15.99 2.30
C ASN A 23 -6.49 16.59 2.24
N HIS A 24 -6.86 17.34 3.27
CA HIS A 24 -8.17 18.01 3.32
C HIS A 24 -8.40 19.05 2.20
N ASP A 25 -7.32 19.58 1.61
CA ASP A 25 -7.38 20.56 0.51
C ASP A 25 -7.59 19.89 -0.86
N ASP A 26 -7.47 18.56 -0.95
CA ASP A 26 -7.66 17.81 -2.20
C ASP A 26 -9.15 17.52 -2.46
N HIS A 27 -9.94 18.58 -2.64
CA HIS A 27 -11.38 18.47 -2.92
C HIS A 27 -11.71 17.69 -4.20
N SER A 28 -10.75 17.57 -5.12
CA SER A 28 -10.90 16.84 -6.38
C SER A 28 -10.50 15.36 -6.29
N ASN A 29 -10.00 14.90 -5.14
CA ASN A 29 -9.40 13.58 -4.94
C ASN A 29 -8.30 13.28 -5.99
N ARG A 30 -7.56 14.31 -6.43
CA ARG A 30 -6.48 14.18 -7.42
C ARG A 30 -5.41 13.22 -6.93
N TYR A 31 -5.11 13.25 -5.63
CA TYR A 31 -4.05 12.48 -4.98
C TYR A 31 -4.60 11.34 -4.10
N ALA A 32 -5.87 10.97 -4.27
CA ALA A 32 -6.43 9.79 -3.62
C ALA A 32 -5.63 8.52 -3.92
N TYR A 33 -5.66 7.55 -3.01
CA TYR A 33 -4.84 6.33 -3.06
C TYR A 33 -4.82 5.66 -4.45
N LYS A 34 -5.98 5.41 -5.06
CA LYS A 34 -6.08 4.77 -6.38
C LYS A 34 -5.52 5.60 -7.54
N ASN A 35 -5.44 6.92 -7.38
CA ASN A 35 -5.01 7.83 -8.45
C ASN A 35 -3.49 8.01 -8.49
N GLN A 36 -2.77 7.65 -7.42
CA GLN A 36 -1.32 7.85 -7.32
C GLN A 36 -0.54 7.28 -8.52
N PRO A 37 -0.79 6.05 -9.03
CA PRO A 37 -0.06 5.52 -10.18
C PRO A 37 -0.23 6.39 -11.44
N SER A 38 -1.44 6.89 -11.69
CA SER A 38 -1.71 7.78 -12.83
C SER A 38 -1.08 9.16 -12.66
N ILE A 39 -1.04 9.68 -11.43
CA ILE A 39 -0.38 10.95 -11.10
C ILE A 39 1.14 10.84 -11.24
N ILE A 40 1.76 9.74 -10.81
CA ILE A 40 3.18 9.49 -11.01
C ILE A 40 3.49 9.52 -12.51
N TRP A 41 2.70 8.85 -13.33
CA TRP A 41 2.86 8.90 -14.78
C TRP A 41 2.73 10.33 -15.34
N TRP A 42 1.70 11.08 -14.90
CA TRP A 42 1.52 12.47 -15.32
C TRP A 42 2.74 13.34 -14.97
N ASN A 43 3.35 13.14 -13.79
CA ASN A 43 4.58 13.84 -13.39
C ASN A 43 5.79 13.44 -14.25
N LEU A 44 5.91 12.16 -14.61
CA LEU A 44 6.97 11.68 -15.49
C LEU A 44 6.85 12.26 -16.91
N VAL A 45 5.62 12.42 -17.42
CA VAL A 45 5.37 13.11 -18.70
C VAL A 45 5.85 14.57 -18.63
N ARG A 46 5.53 15.30 -17.55
CA ARG A 46 6.02 16.68 -17.35
C ARG A 46 7.55 16.75 -17.32
N LEU A 47 8.20 15.77 -16.69
CA LEU A 47 9.66 15.66 -16.71
C LEU A 47 10.18 15.39 -18.13
N GLY A 48 9.54 14.47 -18.86
CA GLY A 48 9.89 14.16 -20.24
C GLY A 48 9.78 15.37 -21.17
N GLU A 49 8.72 16.16 -21.04
CA GLU A 49 8.52 17.41 -21.79
C GLU A 49 9.59 18.45 -21.46
N ALA A 50 9.96 18.61 -20.18
CA ALA A 50 11.03 19.50 -19.77
C ALA A 50 12.40 19.10 -20.35
N LEU A 51 12.59 17.81 -20.66
CA LEU A 51 13.77 17.26 -21.31
C LEU A 51 13.61 17.11 -22.83
N GLY A 52 12.46 17.54 -23.39
CA GLY A 52 12.02 17.23 -24.74
C GLY A 52 13.01 17.66 -25.83
N GLU A 53 13.60 18.85 -25.69
CA GLU A 53 14.62 19.34 -26.63
C GLU A 53 15.87 18.46 -26.62
N LEU A 54 16.33 18.04 -25.45
CA LEU A 54 17.54 17.24 -25.30
C LEU A 54 17.35 15.82 -25.85
N ILE A 55 16.26 15.15 -25.47
CA ILE A 55 15.99 13.77 -25.92
C ILE A 55 15.56 13.74 -27.40
N GLY A 56 14.88 14.79 -27.86
CA GLY A 56 14.42 14.92 -29.24
C GLY A 56 15.53 15.32 -30.21
N ALA A 57 16.56 16.05 -29.76
CA ALA A 57 17.74 16.35 -30.57
C ALA A 57 18.53 15.07 -30.93
N GLY A 58 18.49 14.06 -30.05
CA GLY A 58 19.19 12.78 -30.22
C GLY A 58 20.68 12.95 -30.53
N ASP A 59 21.12 12.49 -31.70
CA ASP A 59 22.51 12.59 -32.15
C ASP A 59 23.00 14.03 -32.36
N ARG A 60 22.09 15.00 -32.48
CA ARG A 60 22.41 16.43 -32.64
C ARG A 60 22.48 17.19 -31.31
N VAL A 61 22.32 16.52 -30.17
CA VAL A 61 22.32 17.18 -28.86
C VAL A 61 23.63 17.91 -28.56
N ASP A 62 24.73 17.45 -29.15
CA ASP A 62 26.06 18.06 -29.02
C ASP A 62 26.46 18.93 -30.24
N ASP A 63 25.54 19.16 -31.19
CA ASP A 63 25.81 20.04 -32.33
C ASP A 63 26.06 21.48 -31.81
N PRO A 64 27.20 22.12 -32.15
CA PRO A 64 27.50 23.48 -31.69
C PRO A 64 26.38 24.48 -31.98
N GLU A 65 25.68 24.34 -33.12
CA GLU A 65 24.56 25.21 -33.46
C GLU A 65 23.36 24.97 -32.55
N PHE A 66 23.04 23.72 -32.19
CA PHE A 66 21.97 23.40 -31.25
C PHE A 66 22.30 23.90 -29.84
N VAL A 67 23.55 23.73 -29.39
CA VAL A 67 23.99 24.18 -28.07
C VAL A 67 23.97 25.72 -27.97
N GLU A 68 24.40 26.43 -29.01
CA GLU A 68 24.48 27.89 -29.01
C GLU A 68 23.14 28.57 -29.30
N LYS A 69 22.33 28.01 -30.21
CA LYS A 69 21.13 28.67 -30.76
C LYS A 69 19.82 27.93 -30.49
N GLY A 70 19.85 26.73 -29.93
CA GLY A 70 18.67 25.92 -29.65
C GLY A 70 18.06 25.26 -30.89
N VAL A 71 16.75 24.99 -30.82
CA VAL A 71 16.02 24.26 -31.87
C VAL A 71 15.79 25.13 -33.11
N ARG A 72 16.20 24.64 -34.28
CA ARG A 72 15.85 25.24 -35.57
C ARG A 72 14.41 24.93 -35.97
N GLU A 73 13.74 25.89 -36.59
CA GLU A 73 12.33 25.74 -37.02
C GLU A 73 12.10 24.56 -37.97
N ASP A 74 13.05 24.29 -38.89
CA ASP A 74 12.95 23.18 -39.84
C ASP A 74 13.20 21.81 -39.20
N PHE A 75 13.88 21.77 -38.05
CA PHE A 75 14.14 20.56 -37.29
C PHE A 75 13.07 20.29 -36.20
N ALA A 76 12.37 21.33 -35.74
CA ALA A 76 11.39 21.22 -34.66
C ALA A 76 10.35 20.08 -34.85
N PRO A 77 9.77 19.85 -36.05
CA PRO A 77 8.82 18.74 -36.23
C PRO A 77 9.43 17.34 -36.02
N GLU A 78 10.69 17.14 -36.43
CA GLU A 78 11.40 15.87 -36.25
C GLU A 78 11.73 15.66 -34.77
N LEU A 79 12.23 16.71 -34.11
CA LEU A 79 12.58 16.73 -32.70
C LEU A 79 11.37 16.40 -31.82
N ILE A 80 10.25 17.11 -32.02
CA ILE A 80 9.01 16.93 -31.24
C ILE A 80 8.53 15.49 -31.37
N LYS A 81 8.45 14.99 -32.62
CA LYS A 81 8.02 13.61 -32.88
C LYS A 81 8.92 12.59 -32.18
N ARG A 82 10.23 12.81 -32.18
CA ARG A 82 11.18 11.91 -31.49
C ARG A 82 10.97 11.96 -29.98
N ALA A 83 10.84 13.14 -29.39
CA ALA A 83 10.59 13.30 -27.96
C ALA A 83 9.26 12.65 -27.52
N GLU A 84 8.17 12.89 -28.24
CA GLU A 84 6.86 12.26 -28.00
C GLU A 84 6.96 10.74 -28.05
N THR A 85 7.62 10.20 -29.08
CA THR A 85 7.81 8.73 -29.22
C THR A 85 8.55 8.13 -28.02
N LEU A 86 9.59 8.82 -27.52
CA LEU A 86 10.36 8.36 -26.36
C LEU A 86 9.56 8.46 -25.06
N ILE A 87 8.78 9.53 -24.88
CA ILE A 87 7.89 9.70 -23.74
C ILE A 87 6.84 8.57 -23.74
N ASP A 88 6.17 8.33 -24.87
CA ASP A 88 5.15 7.28 -24.99
C ASP A 88 5.72 5.89 -24.73
N ALA A 89 6.91 5.57 -25.27
CA ALA A 89 7.59 4.31 -25.00
C ALA A 89 7.91 4.13 -23.51
N THR A 90 8.31 5.21 -22.82
CA THR A 90 8.55 5.20 -21.37
C THR A 90 7.26 4.92 -20.58
N GLY A 91 6.10 5.30 -21.12
CA GLY A 91 4.79 5.02 -20.50
C GLY A 91 4.45 3.55 -20.46
N GLU A 92 4.78 2.80 -21.51
CA GLU A 92 4.60 1.35 -21.55
C GLU A 92 5.55 0.63 -20.57
N GLU A 93 6.81 1.07 -20.49
CA GLU A 93 7.77 0.58 -19.50
C GLU A 93 7.32 0.87 -18.06
N TYR A 94 6.85 2.10 -17.80
CA TYR A 94 6.31 2.47 -16.49
C TYR A 94 5.16 1.54 -16.08
N ARG A 95 4.19 1.30 -16.98
CA ARG A 95 3.07 0.40 -16.72
C ARG A 95 3.54 -1.03 -16.44
N GLY A 96 4.50 -1.52 -17.23
CA GLY A 96 5.08 -2.84 -17.07
C GLY A 96 5.76 -3.02 -15.71
N VAL A 97 6.66 -2.10 -15.35
CA VAL A 97 7.40 -2.13 -14.09
C VAL A 97 6.46 -1.95 -12.90
N PHE A 98 5.54 -0.99 -12.95
CA PHE A 98 4.56 -0.77 -11.88
C PHE A 98 3.73 -2.02 -11.62
N MET A 99 3.17 -2.63 -12.66
CA MET A 99 2.33 -3.82 -12.51
C MET A 99 3.12 -5.04 -12.03
N ALA A 100 4.37 -5.20 -12.48
CA ALA A 100 5.24 -6.28 -12.02
C ALA A 100 5.55 -6.14 -10.51
N GLU A 101 5.94 -4.94 -10.06
CA GLU A 101 6.22 -4.68 -8.65
C GLU A 101 4.96 -4.75 -7.77
N TYR A 102 3.83 -4.25 -8.24
CA TYR A 102 2.54 -4.37 -7.54
C TYR A 102 2.19 -5.84 -7.30
N LYS A 103 2.26 -6.67 -8.35
CA LYS A 103 2.00 -8.11 -8.24
C LYS A 103 2.98 -8.74 -7.26
N ARG A 104 4.29 -8.52 -7.45
CA ARG A 104 5.34 -9.08 -6.57
C ARG A 104 5.09 -8.76 -5.09
N LEU A 105 4.78 -7.50 -4.77
CA LEU A 105 4.52 -7.09 -3.39
C LEU A 105 3.23 -7.72 -2.84
N MET A 106 2.14 -7.75 -3.61
CA MET A 106 0.89 -8.40 -3.19
C MET A 106 1.07 -9.91 -2.97
N THR A 107 1.82 -10.58 -3.86
CA THR A 107 2.20 -11.99 -3.73
C THR A 107 2.90 -12.25 -2.39
N LEU A 108 3.92 -11.43 -2.06
CA LEU A 108 4.66 -11.55 -0.81
C LEU A 108 3.78 -11.28 0.41
N ARG A 109 2.93 -10.24 0.37
CA ARG A 109 2.03 -9.92 1.49
C ARG A 109 1.02 -11.02 1.78
N LEU A 110 0.63 -11.79 0.76
CA LEU A 110 -0.22 -12.98 0.90
C LEU A 110 0.54 -14.25 1.25
N GLY A 111 1.86 -14.19 1.39
CA GLY A 111 2.69 -15.35 1.72
C GLY A 111 2.76 -16.35 0.57
N LEU A 112 2.82 -15.89 -0.67
CA LEU A 112 3.08 -16.71 -1.84
C LEU A 112 4.52 -16.45 -2.33
N LYS A 113 5.16 -17.48 -2.89
CA LYS A 113 6.45 -17.48 -3.59
C LYS A 113 6.31 -17.01 -5.03
N THR A 114 5.22 -17.38 -5.69
CA THR A 114 5.00 -17.09 -7.12
C THR A 114 3.64 -16.43 -7.37
N SER A 115 3.54 -15.70 -8.48
CA SER A 115 2.29 -15.05 -8.92
C SER A 115 1.85 -15.68 -10.24
N THR A 116 0.57 -16.06 -10.31
CA THR A 116 -0.08 -16.48 -11.56
C THR A 116 -0.94 -15.34 -12.13
N GLU A 117 -1.39 -15.47 -13.39
CA GLU A 117 -2.33 -14.49 -13.96
C GLU A 117 -3.69 -14.50 -13.24
N ALA A 118 -4.13 -15.67 -12.76
CA ALA A 118 -5.40 -15.82 -12.04
C ALA A 118 -5.38 -15.13 -10.67
N ASP A 119 -4.23 -15.14 -9.98
CA ASP A 119 -4.06 -14.54 -8.65
C ASP A 119 -4.51 -13.08 -8.60
N PHE A 120 -4.28 -12.32 -9.68
CA PHE A 120 -4.67 -10.92 -9.74
C PHE A 120 -6.17 -10.73 -9.53
N LYS A 121 -6.99 -11.52 -10.24
CA LYS A 121 -8.45 -11.40 -10.19
C LYS A 121 -9.01 -12.13 -8.97
N GLU A 122 -8.59 -13.37 -8.75
CA GLU A 122 -9.22 -14.29 -7.80
C GLU A 122 -8.77 -14.06 -6.36
N LEU A 123 -7.58 -13.49 -6.17
CA LEU A 123 -7.03 -13.22 -4.84
C LEU A 123 -6.86 -11.73 -4.58
N TYR A 124 -6.15 -11.00 -5.44
CA TYR A 124 -5.76 -9.62 -5.12
C TYR A 124 -6.95 -8.68 -5.22
N SER A 125 -7.62 -8.61 -6.37
CA SER A 125 -8.81 -7.78 -6.56
C SER A 125 -9.95 -8.20 -5.63
N GLU A 126 -10.25 -9.50 -5.54
CA GLU A 126 -11.34 -9.99 -4.68
C GLU A 126 -11.11 -9.72 -3.18
N LEU A 127 -9.86 -9.77 -2.71
CA LEU A 127 -9.51 -9.34 -1.35
C LEU A 127 -9.80 -7.85 -1.18
N LEU A 128 -9.24 -7.01 -2.04
CA LEU A 128 -9.40 -5.55 -1.94
C LEU A 128 -10.87 -5.12 -2.01
N ASP A 129 -11.65 -5.70 -2.93
CA ASP A 129 -13.09 -5.47 -3.03
C ASP A 129 -13.83 -5.88 -1.75
N THR A 130 -13.34 -6.92 -1.07
CA THR A 130 -13.88 -7.38 0.21
C THR A 130 -13.50 -6.44 1.36
N LEU A 131 -12.26 -5.94 1.38
CA LEU A 131 -11.82 -4.97 2.38
C LEU A 131 -12.59 -3.65 2.25
N GLU A 132 -12.81 -3.18 1.02
CA GLU A 132 -13.60 -1.98 0.74
C GLU A 132 -15.06 -2.18 1.16
N ALA A 133 -15.69 -3.27 0.73
CA ALA A 133 -17.11 -3.52 1.01
C ALA A 133 -17.41 -3.72 2.50
N LEU A 134 -16.45 -4.22 3.27
CA LEU A 134 -16.61 -4.52 4.69
C LEU A 134 -15.91 -3.50 5.61
N GLU A 135 -15.32 -2.43 5.05
CA GLU A 135 -14.56 -1.40 5.76
C GLU A 135 -13.47 -1.98 6.68
N LEU A 136 -12.73 -2.98 6.20
CA LEU A 136 -11.71 -3.68 6.98
C LEU A 136 -10.36 -2.96 6.91
N ASP A 137 -9.58 -3.08 8.00
CA ASP A 137 -8.26 -2.49 8.06
C ASP A 137 -7.31 -3.15 7.05
N PHE A 138 -6.74 -2.32 6.19
CA PHE A 138 -5.91 -2.75 5.07
C PHE A 138 -4.69 -3.53 5.54
N ASN A 139 -3.97 -3.03 6.54
CA ASN A 139 -2.70 -3.60 6.98
C ASN A 139 -2.90 -4.73 7.99
N HIS A 140 -3.86 -4.59 8.92
CA HIS A 140 -4.19 -5.65 9.87
C HIS A 140 -4.71 -6.89 9.16
N THR A 141 -5.39 -6.76 8.03
CA THR A 141 -5.82 -7.95 7.27
C THR A 141 -4.63 -8.84 6.93
N PHE A 142 -3.58 -8.30 6.30
CA PHE A 142 -2.40 -9.11 5.97
C PHE A 142 -1.63 -9.55 7.21
N ARG A 143 -1.53 -8.69 8.23
CA ARG A 143 -0.84 -9.03 9.47
C ARG A 143 -1.54 -10.15 10.24
N ARG A 144 -2.88 -10.13 10.34
CA ARG A 144 -3.67 -11.20 10.97
C ARG A 144 -3.59 -12.49 10.17
N LEU A 145 -3.64 -12.41 8.83
CA LEU A 145 -3.45 -13.56 7.96
C LEU A 145 -2.10 -14.25 8.19
N SER A 146 -1.05 -13.49 8.52
CA SER A 146 0.29 -14.03 8.84
C SER A 146 0.39 -14.83 10.16
N SER A 147 -0.73 -14.99 10.87
CA SER A 147 -0.82 -15.78 12.11
C SER A 147 -1.83 -16.92 12.02
N ILE A 148 -2.38 -17.20 10.83
CA ILE A 148 -3.41 -18.23 10.63
C ILE A 148 -2.86 -19.34 9.74
N THR A 149 -2.96 -20.57 10.21
CA THR A 149 -2.50 -21.76 9.48
C THR A 149 -3.50 -22.21 8.42
N ILE A 150 -3.05 -22.84 7.33
CA ILE A 150 -3.96 -23.39 6.29
C ILE A 150 -4.89 -24.51 6.80
N ALA A 151 -4.54 -25.17 7.90
CA ALA A 151 -5.39 -26.16 8.55
C ALA A 151 -6.66 -25.52 9.14
N GLN A 152 -6.59 -24.24 9.54
CA GLN A 152 -7.74 -23.48 10.01
C GLN A 152 -8.67 -23.00 8.88
N PHE A 153 -8.32 -23.32 7.62
CA PHE A 153 -9.14 -23.03 6.45
C PHE A 153 -9.76 -24.28 5.82
N GLU A 154 -9.65 -25.46 6.44
CA GLU A 154 -10.05 -26.73 5.83
C GLU A 154 -11.56 -26.80 5.55
N SER A 155 -12.40 -26.51 6.55
CA SER A 155 -13.86 -26.50 6.39
C SER A 155 -14.41 -25.08 6.20
N GLU A 156 -15.62 -24.99 5.62
CA GLU A 156 -16.31 -23.70 5.46
C GLU A 156 -16.64 -23.05 6.82
N GLU A 157 -17.02 -23.86 7.80
CA GLU A 157 -17.31 -23.42 9.17
C GLU A 157 -16.08 -22.80 9.83
N GLN A 158 -14.91 -23.44 9.72
CA GLN A 158 -13.66 -22.89 10.23
C GLN A 158 -13.32 -21.57 9.54
N ARG A 159 -13.48 -21.50 8.21
CA ARG A 159 -13.24 -20.25 7.46
C ARG A 159 -14.20 -19.13 7.90
N LYS A 160 -15.47 -19.44 8.19
CA LYS A 160 -16.46 -18.48 8.71
C LYS A 160 -16.16 -18.03 10.14
N GLU A 161 -15.62 -18.92 10.98
CA GLU A 161 -15.16 -18.57 12.33
C GLU A 161 -13.98 -17.60 12.25
N ILE A 162 -12.95 -17.95 11.49
CA ILE A 162 -11.76 -17.14 11.26
C ILE A 162 -12.08 -15.79 10.60
N ALA A 163 -13.09 -15.73 9.73
CA ALA A 163 -13.50 -14.48 9.10
C ALA A 163 -13.76 -13.34 10.12
N GLY A 164 -14.27 -13.67 11.31
CA GLY A 164 -14.50 -12.69 12.38
C GLY A 164 -13.23 -12.04 12.93
N LEU A 165 -12.06 -12.68 12.78
CA LEU A 165 -10.78 -12.11 13.19
C LEU A 165 -10.38 -10.90 12.35
N PHE A 166 -10.92 -10.74 11.14
CA PHE A 166 -10.62 -9.58 10.28
C PHE A 166 -11.45 -8.34 10.63
N PHE A 167 -12.51 -8.49 11.40
CA PHE A 167 -13.34 -7.37 11.81
C PHE A 167 -12.62 -6.50 12.85
N HIS A 168 -13.05 -5.25 12.96
CA HIS A 168 -12.66 -4.42 14.09
C HIS A 168 -13.26 -4.97 15.39
N HIS A 169 -12.67 -4.64 16.53
CA HIS A 169 -13.14 -5.08 17.86
C HIS A 169 -14.60 -4.68 18.14
N GLU A 170 -15.08 -3.56 17.59
CA GLU A 170 -16.48 -3.16 17.71
C GLU A 170 -17.43 -3.87 16.73
N GLY A 171 -16.90 -4.76 15.89
CA GLY A 171 -17.62 -5.47 14.83
C GLY A 171 -17.67 -4.72 13.50
N LEU A 172 -18.57 -5.18 12.63
CA LEU A 172 -18.82 -4.54 11.33
C LEU A 172 -19.62 -3.25 11.51
N SER A 173 -19.36 -2.28 10.63
CA SER A 173 -20.19 -1.08 10.57
C SER A 173 -21.59 -1.40 10.03
N SER A 174 -22.54 -0.51 10.29
CA SER A 174 -23.88 -0.61 9.68
C SER A 174 -23.86 -0.52 8.15
N LEU A 175 -22.78 0.01 7.55
CA LEU A 175 -22.61 0.12 6.12
C LEU A 175 -22.06 -1.19 5.51
N ALA A 176 -21.25 -1.91 6.27
CA ALA A 176 -20.64 -3.19 5.87
C ALA A 176 -21.64 -4.37 5.82
N GLY A 177 -22.86 -4.18 6.33
CA GLY A 177 -23.97 -5.12 6.17
C GLY A 177 -24.06 -6.20 7.24
N ASP A 178 -24.61 -7.36 6.85
CA ASP A 178 -24.91 -8.48 7.73
C ASP A 178 -23.66 -9.33 8.04
N ASP A 179 -23.46 -9.68 9.32
CA ASP A 179 -22.29 -10.45 9.81
C ASP A 179 -22.20 -11.81 9.11
N GLN A 180 -23.31 -12.53 8.96
CA GLN A 180 -23.31 -13.85 8.34
C GLN A 180 -22.94 -13.77 6.85
N ALA A 181 -23.42 -12.76 6.14
CA ALA A 181 -23.04 -12.49 4.76
C ALA A 181 -21.56 -12.11 4.63
N ALA A 182 -21.06 -11.24 5.50
CA ALA A 182 -19.66 -10.82 5.53
C ALA A 182 -18.70 -11.99 5.80
N ARG A 183 -19.01 -12.83 6.81
CA ARG A 183 -18.25 -14.05 7.09
C ARG A 183 -18.26 -15.01 5.92
N THR A 184 -19.39 -15.15 5.23
CA THR A 184 -19.49 -16.02 4.05
C THR A 184 -18.62 -15.49 2.89
N ARG A 185 -18.59 -14.18 2.69
CA ARG A 185 -17.74 -13.54 1.67
C ARG A 185 -16.26 -13.80 1.94
N ILE A 186 -15.79 -13.53 3.16
CA ILE A 186 -14.40 -13.78 3.55
C ILE A 186 -14.08 -15.28 3.49
N ALA A 187 -14.97 -16.13 3.97
CA ALA A 187 -14.76 -17.58 3.95
C ALA A 187 -14.65 -18.16 2.54
N THR A 188 -15.36 -17.59 1.57
CA THR A 188 -15.24 -17.93 0.15
C THR A 188 -13.85 -17.58 -0.37
N TRP A 189 -13.37 -16.38 -0.08
CA TRP A 189 -12.03 -15.94 -0.47
C TRP A 189 -10.93 -16.78 0.21
N LEU A 190 -11.07 -17.07 1.51
CA LEU A 190 -10.14 -17.92 2.24
C LEU A 190 -10.03 -19.35 1.67
N GLY A 191 -11.11 -19.86 1.06
CA GLY A 191 -11.08 -21.14 0.36
C GLY A 191 -10.12 -21.11 -0.84
N LYS A 192 -10.29 -20.11 -1.72
CA LYS A 192 -9.41 -19.88 -2.89
C LYS A 192 -7.97 -19.63 -2.46
N TYR A 193 -7.79 -18.80 -1.43
CA TYR A 193 -6.48 -18.50 -0.87
C TYR A 193 -5.78 -19.77 -0.36
N ARG A 194 -6.48 -20.63 0.38
CA ARG A 194 -5.92 -21.91 0.86
C ARG A 194 -5.48 -22.81 -0.29
N GLU A 195 -6.31 -22.97 -1.32
CA GLU A 195 -5.98 -23.78 -2.50
C GLU A 195 -4.70 -23.28 -3.16
N ARG A 196 -4.61 -21.96 -3.39
CA ARG A 196 -3.42 -21.35 -3.97
C ARG A 196 -2.18 -21.53 -3.10
N VAL A 197 -2.30 -21.39 -1.78
CA VAL A 197 -1.16 -21.60 -0.87
C VAL A 197 -0.67 -23.04 -0.93
N VAL A 198 -1.58 -24.03 -0.94
CA VAL A 198 -1.21 -25.45 -1.01
C VAL A 198 -0.53 -25.77 -2.34
N GLU A 199 -0.98 -25.16 -3.44
CA GLU A 199 -0.32 -25.28 -4.75
C GLU A 199 1.13 -24.73 -4.72
N ASP A 200 1.34 -23.60 -4.04
CA ASP A 200 2.61 -22.88 -4.04
C ASP A 200 3.65 -23.42 -3.04
N TRP A 201 3.18 -23.85 -1.87
CA TRP A 201 4.01 -24.27 -0.74
C TRP A 201 3.94 -25.78 -0.48
N GLY A 202 2.89 -26.46 -0.90
CA GLY A 202 2.54 -27.79 -0.43
C GLY A 202 1.76 -27.75 0.90
N SER A 203 1.67 -28.90 1.58
CA SER A 203 0.88 -29.07 2.81
C SER A 203 1.70 -29.53 4.02
N GLU A 204 3.04 -29.47 3.93
CA GLU A 204 3.94 -29.85 5.02
C GLU A 204 4.01 -28.77 6.11
N SER A 205 4.10 -29.17 7.38
CA SER A 205 4.11 -28.23 8.52
C SER A 205 5.34 -27.31 8.54
N THR A 206 6.47 -27.76 8.00
CA THR A 206 7.69 -26.94 7.86
C THR A 206 7.47 -25.78 6.87
N MET A 207 6.81 -26.05 5.76
CA MET A 207 6.47 -25.04 4.75
C MET A 207 5.48 -24.01 5.30
N GLU A 208 4.58 -24.43 6.18
CA GLU A 208 3.65 -23.54 6.88
C GLU A 208 4.38 -22.53 7.77
N GLU A 209 5.35 -22.98 8.57
CA GLU A 209 6.15 -22.09 9.43
C GLU A 209 6.97 -21.08 8.60
N GLU A 210 7.61 -21.55 7.54
CA GLU A 210 8.35 -20.69 6.60
C GLU A 210 7.44 -19.63 5.97
N ARG A 211 6.23 -20.01 5.55
CA ARG A 211 5.22 -19.10 4.97
C ARG A 211 4.82 -17.99 5.94
N LEU A 212 4.45 -18.36 7.17
CA LEU A 212 4.02 -17.39 8.19
C LEU A 212 5.16 -16.42 8.55
N ASN A 213 6.39 -16.92 8.67
CA ASN A 213 7.58 -16.08 8.89
C ASN A 213 7.85 -15.13 7.71
N ALA A 214 7.73 -15.62 6.46
CA ALA A 214 7.86 -14.79 5.28
C ALA A 214 6.81 -13.67 5.23
N MET A 215 5.56 -13.97 5.60
CA MET A 215 4.49 -12.96 5.68
C MET A 215 4.77 -11.91 6.77
N LYS A 216 5.21 -12.32 7.95
CA LYS A 216 5.52 -11.39 9.06
C LYS A 216 6.67 -10.44 8.72
N ALA A 217 7.62 -10.89 7.91
CA ALA A 217 8.75 -10.08 7.46
C ALA A 217 8.37 -8.96 6.47
N VAL A 218 7.18 -9.02 5.85
CA VAL A 218 6.70 -8.02 4.87
C VAL A 218 5.39 -7.33 5.27
N ASN A 219 4.67 -7.87 6.25
CA ASN A 219 3.45 -7.29 6.80
C ASN A 219 3.74 -6.68 8.18
N PRO A 220 3.80 -5.34 8.27
CA PRO A 220 4.22 -4.67 9.51
C PRO A 220 3.22 -4.93 10.63
N LYS A 221 3.74 -5.10 11.85
CA LYS A 221 2.97 -5.08 13.09
C LYS A 221 2.67 -3.63 13.51
N PHE A 222 3.64 -2.73 13.34
CA PHE A 222 3.50 -1.32 13.66
C PHE A 222 3.51 -0.43 12.42
N ILE A 223 2.59 0.52 12.38
CA ILE A 223 2.54 1.59 11.39
C ILE A 223 2.32 2.90 12.16
N PRO A 224 3.07 3.97 11.86
CA PRO A 224 2.83 5.28 12.47
C PRO A 224 1.57 5.92 11.85
N ARG A 225 0.40 5.38 12.22
CA ARG A 225 -0.92 5.84 11.77
C ARG A 225 -1.20 7.23 12.32
N SER A 226 -2.08 7.97 11.66
CA SER A 226 -2.38 9.37 12.02
C SER A 226 -2.78 9.53 13.49
N TRP A 227 -3.59 8.61 14.04
CA TRP A 227 -4.00 8.67 15.44
C TRP A 227 -2.85 8.46 16.44
N VAL A 228 -1.87 7.63 16.08
CA VAL A 228 -0.65 7.45 16.86
C VAL A 228 0.15 8.75 16.81
N LEU A 229 0.37 9.29 15.61
CA LEU A 229 1.12 10.54 15.42
C LEU A 229 0.50 11.72 16.18
N ASP A 230 -0.82 11.90 16.11
CA ASP A 230 -1.55 12.93 16.85
C ASP A 230 -1.39 12.78 18.36
N GLU A 231 -1.47 11.55 18.87
CA GLU A 231 -1.24 11.27 20.28
C GLU A 231 0.19 11.63 20.70
N ILE A 232 1.19 11.26 19.89
CA ILE A 232 2.60 11.59 20.14
C ILE A 232 2.81 13.10 20.16
N ILE A 233 2.23 13.84 19.21
CA ILE A 233 2.27 15.30 19.18
C ILE A 233 1.68 15.85 20.49
N GLU A 234 0.50 15.39 20.91
CA GLU A 234 -0.13 15.84 22.15
C GLU A 234 0.75 15.59 23.38
N ARG A 235 1.33 14.40 23.48
CA ARG A 235 2.20 14.01 24.60
C ARG A 235 3.47 14.85 24.66
N VAL A 236 4.10 15.08 23.53
CA VAL A 236 5.34 15.87 23.46
C VAL A 236 5.07 17.36 23.71
N GLU A 237 4.06 17.93 23.06
CA GLU A 237 3.82 19.38 23.11
C GLU A 237 3.10 19.83 24.37
N LYS A 238 2.11 19.05 24.84
CA LYS A 238 1.24 19.46 25.97
C LYS A 238 1.62 18.82 27.29
N LYS A 239 2.16 17.60 27.27
CA LYS A 239 2.50 16.84 28.49
C LYS A 239 4.00 16.82 28.78
N GLY A 240 4.84 17.19 27.82
CA GLY A 240 6.30 17.25 27.96
C GLY A 240 6.99 15.88 27.95
N GLU A 241 6.28 14.83 27.53
CA GLU A 241 6.74 13.43 27.52
C GLU A 241 7.58 13.16 26.25
N ARG A 242 8.82 13.65 26.21
CA ARG A 242 9.68 13.55 25.01
C ARG A 242 10.26 12.16 24.77
N GLU A 243 10.40 11.37 25.83
CA GLU A 243 10.90 10.00 25.81
C GLU A 243 10.05 9.06 24.94
N VAL A 244 8.78 9.41 24.69
CA VAL A 244 7.90 8.66 23.80
C VAL A 244 8.40 8.62 22.35
N LEU A 245 9.13 9.67 21.91
CA LEU A 245 9.64 9.78 20.55
C LEU A 245 10.67 8.69 20.24
N GLU A 246 11.55 8.38 21.19
CA GLU A 246 12.56 7.33 21.02
C GLU A 246 11.90 5.97 20.82
N ARG A 247 10.85 5.68 21.60
CA ARG A 247 10.10 4.42 21.51
C ARG A 247 9.38 4.29 20.18
N VAL A 248 8.64 5.31 19.77
CA VAL A 248 7.87 5.28 18.51
C VAL A 248 8.81 5.24 17.30
N MET A 249 9.97 5.91 17.38
CA MET A 249 10.99 5.83 16.35
C MET A 249 11.59 4.42 16.25
N GLU A 250 11.87 3.75 17.37
CA GLU A 250 12.32 2.36 17.37
C GLU A 250 11.27 1.41 16.74
N MET A 251 9.99 1.66 17.04
CA MET A 251 8.88 0.92 16.42
C MET A 251 8.78 1.16 14.91
N ALA A 252 8.93 2.41 14.47
CA ALA A 252 8.87 2.79 13.06
C ALA A 252 10.07 2.27 12.25
N LEU A 253 11.26 2.18 12.87
CA LEU A 253 12.47 1.63 12.25
C LEU A 253 12.45 0.10 12.19
N ASN A 254 11.72 -0.56 13.09
CA ASN A 254 11.59 -2.01 13.15
C ASN A 254 10.11 -2.46 13.09
N PRO A 255 9.35 -2.08 12.05
CA PRO A 255 7.89 -2.21 12.07
C PRO A 255 7.39 -3.66 12.00
N PHE A 256 8.27 -4.61 11.66
CA PHE A 256 7.98 -6.04 11.55
C PHE A 256 8.29 -6.83 12.82
N ALA A 257 8.94 -6.20 13.81
CA ALA A 257 9.29 -6.87 15.07
C ALA A 257 8.03 -7.27 15.85
N GLU A 258 8.16 -8.32 16.68
CA GLU A 258 7.06 -8.77 17.54
C GLU A 258 6.93 -7.93 18.82
N SER A 259 8.02 -7.27 19.24
CA SER A 259 8.11 -6.43 20.45
C SER A 259 9.31 -5.47 20.35
N TRP A 260 9.27 -4.33 21.04
CA TRP A 260 10.33 -3.31 21.01
C TRP A 260 10.98 -3.03 22.38
N GLY A 261 10.63 -3.83 23.39
CA GLY A 261 11.26 -3.77 24.72
C GLY A 261 10.82 -2.60 25.59
N GLY A 262 9.77 -1.85 25.18
CA GLY A 262 9.13 -0.81 25.96
C GLY A 262 7.95 -1.31 26.78
N ASP A 263 6.94 -0.46 26.96
CA ASP A 263 5.69 -0.83 27.62
C ASP A 263 4.82 -1.67 26.67
N ALA A 264 4.71 -2.96 26.96
CA ALA A 264 3.97 -3.92 26.14
C ALA A 264 2.48 -3.57 25.98
N ALA A 265 1.84 -2.97 26.99
CA ALA A 265 0.42 -2.61 26.90
C ALA A 265 0.22 -1.42 25.95
N GLU A 266 1.16 -0.49 25.94
CA GLU A 266 1.13 0.65 25.05
C GLU A 266 1.54 0.28 23.61
N GLU A 267 2.57 -0.54 23.45
CA GLU A 267 2.97 -1.11 22.15
C GLU A 267 1.79 -1.85 21.50
N GLU A 268 1.09 -2.69 22.26
CA GLU A 268 -0.08 -3.41 21.77
C GLU A 268 -1.24 -2.46 21.43
N ARG A 269 -1.43 -1.36 22.19
CA ARG A 269 -2.44 -0.34 21.86
C ARG A 269 -2.15 0.32 20.52
N TRP A 270 -0.90 0.71 20.25
CA TRP A 270 -0.52 1.35 19.00
C TRP A 270 -0.49 0.39 17.80
N CYS A 271 -0.30 -0.90 18.04
CA CYS A 271 -0.43 -1.94 17.00
C CYS A 271 -1.88 -2.44 16.82
N GLY A 272 -2.77 -2.06 17.74
CA GLY A 272 -4.17 -2.48 17.77
C GLY A 272 -5.05 -1.69 16.82
N ASP A 273 -6.36 -1.98 16.85
CA ASP A 273 -7.35 -1.32 16.01
C ASP A 273 -7.34 0.20 16.19
N VAL A 274 -7.48 0.89 15.06
CA VAL A 274 -7.65 2.33 15.03
C VAL A 274 -8.98 2.67 15.71
N PRO A 275 -8.99 3.58 16.71
CA PRO A 275 -10.23 4.02 17.34
C PRO A 275 -11.22 4.54 16.30
N ARG A 276 -12.48 4.13 16.40
CA ARG A 276 -13.51 4.37 15.36
C ARG A 276 -13.60 5.83 14.89
N TYR A 277 -13.49 6.79 15.81
CA TYR A 277 -13.60 8.23 15.52
C TYR A 277 -12.31 8.85 14.96
N GLN A 278 -11.22 8.09 14.90
CA GLN A 278 -9.90 8.51 14.42
C GLN A 278 -9.49 7.78 13.13
N ARG A 279 -10.38 6.99 12.53
CA ARG A 279 -10.15 6.36 11.23
C ARG A 279 -10.23 7.40 10.13
N ALA A 280 -9.36 7.29 9.13
CA ALA A 280 -9.36 8.14 7.95
C ALA A 280 -9.28 9.65 8.26
N MET A 281 -8.53 10.01 9.31
CA MET A 281 -8.28 11.42 9.64
C MET A 281 -7.59 12.12 8.48
N GLN A 282 -8.03 13.34 8.18
CA GLN A 282 -7.40 14.22 7.23
C GLN A 282 -6.58 15.27 7.98
N CYS A 283 -5.40 15.58 7.46
CA CYS A 283 -4.52 16.59 8.01
C CYS A 283 -4.56 17.85 7.15
N SER A 284 -4.42 19.01 7.79
CA SER A 284 -4.20 20.27 7.09
C SER A 284 -2.72 20.60 7.04
N CYS A 285 -2.22 21.05 5.88
CA CYS A 285 -0.87 21.60 5.73
C CYS A 285 -0.63 22.91 6.49
N SER A 286 -1.63 23.39 7.24
CA SER A 286 -1.59 24.64 7.98
C SER A 286 -1.37 24.35 9.46
N SER A 287 -0.12 24.38 9.91
CA SER A 287 0.27 24.53 11.32
C SER A 287 1.28 25.66 11.42
#